data_AF-A0A833PA28-F1
#
_entry.id   AF-A0A833PA28-F1
#
_cell.length_a   1.000
_cell.length_b   1.000
_cell.length_c   1.000
_cell.angle_alpha   90.00
_cell.angle_beta   90.00
_cell.angle_gamma   90.00
#
_symmetry.space_group_name_H-M   'P 1'
#
loop_
_entity.id
_entity.type
_entity.pdbx_description
1 polymer ?
#
loop_
_entity_poly.entity_id
_entity_poly.type
_entity_poly.pdbx_seq_one_letter_code
_entity_poly.pdbx_strand_id
1 'polypeptide(L)'
;MLSDAQVKSLKPQEKRYSTADGEGLNIIVHPNGKKKWVLSYRVNGKQNQKNIGDYPEVSCKEARQIARTFKVELSGKVLDAPTVKAVREEWLAMMKPQWSSEKYFYTVEYRLKYLTEDFENQSIDEIERRQISAKVKEMVAKGTMETATRSLRLGRTLFNFAIASDYTQKNPCALVEDVIPAYESDSHPCLPAEEMPEFFNNIKKSKSSPHVKMALYLVCYTGTRISELLKARWDSGEFDWENKLWIIPADRMKKRKDLLVPMVPQIYNLFRELYEVRSDDGYVFKKRGKPFEYMTSESILNMIKRMGYKDKMVTHGFRSLFSTHANESKLFRGEVIDYQIAHVNKSTTHDATSKIYNRAMYWDERVELVQWYANEVDEWINNNDRK
;
A
#
# COMPACT_ATOMS: atom_id res chain seq x y z
N MET A 1 29.68 -38.30 9.90
CA MET A 1 30.64 -37.56 9.05
C MET A 1 32.04 -38.04 9.33
N LEU A 2 32.75 -38.44 8.29
CA LEU A 2 34.13 -38.94 8.30
C LEU A 2 35.13 -37.77 8.27
N SER A 3 36.26 -37.89 8.96
CA SER A 3 37.41 -36.98 8.80
C SER A 3 38.35 -37.47 7.70
N ASP A 4 39.16 -36.58 7.12
CA ASP A 4 40.19 -36.99 6.14
C ASP A 4 41.14 -38.05 6.72
N ALA A 5 41.44 -37.98 8.03
CA ALA A 5 42.22 -39.02 8.71
C ALA A 5 41.52 -40.38 8.73
N GLN A 6 40.19 -40.40 8.97
CA GLN A 6 39.39 -41.62 8.91
C GLN A 6 39.29 -42.19 7.49
N VAL A 7 39.10 -41.33 6.48
CA VAL A 7 39.08 -41.78 5.07
C VAL A 7 40.43 -42.31 4.63
N LYS A 8 41.53 -41.66 5.06
CA LYS A 8 42.90 -42.12 4.78
C LYS A 8 43.19 -43.48 5.41
N SER A 9 42.69 -43.75 6.62
CA SER A 9 42.94 -45.01 7.34
C SER A 9 42.14 -46.22 6.82
N LEU A 10 41.13 -46.00 5.97
CA LEU A 10 40.38 -47.09 5.33
C LEU A 10 41.31 -47.99 4.49
N LYS A 11 41.36 -49.28 4.84
CA LYS A 11 42.20 -50.27 4.17
C LYS A 11 41.46 -50.97 3.02
N PRO A 12 42.14 -51.35 1.93
CA PRO A 12 41.57 -52.16 0.87
C PRO A 12 41.18 -53.56 1.38
N GLN A 13 40.17 -54.15 0.74
CA GLN A 13 39.72 -55.53 0.98
C GLN A 13 39.62 -56.27 -0.36
N GLU A 14 39.42 -57.59 -0.35
CA GLU A 14 39.28 -58.41 -1.57
C GLU A 14 38.13 -57.93 -2.48
N LYS A 15 37.07 -57.38 -1.89
CA LYS A 15 35.93 -56.80 -2.61
C LYS A 15 35.80 -55.32 -2.29
N ARG A 16 35.31 -54.53 -3.27
CA ARG A 16 34.99 -53.12 -3.05
C ARG A 16 33.92 -52.99 -1.97
N TYR A 17 34.07 -52.01 -1.08
CA TYR A 17 33.07 -51.69 -0.07
C TYR A 17 32.83 -50.17 0.00
N SER A 18 31.75 -49.79 0.66
CA SER A 18 31.32 -48.40 0.78
C SER A 18 31.16 -48.03 2.25
N THR A 19 31.60 -46.83 2.62
CA THR A 19 31.41 -46.26 3.95
C THR A 19 30.64 -44.95 3.83
N ALA A 20 29.57 -44.81 4.61
CA ALA A 20 28.72 -43.63 4.57
C ALA A 20 29.36 -42.44 5.30
N ASP A 21 29.35 -41.27 4.66
CA ASP A 21 29.75 -40.00 5.28
C ASP A 21 28.55 -39.26 5.88
N GLY A 22 27.39 -39.41 5.24
CA GLY A 22 26.12 -38.78 5.63
C GLY A 22 25.35 -38.29 4.42
N GLU A 23 24.05 -38.06 4.55
CA GLU A 23 23.21 -37.47 3.49
C GLU A 23 23.36 -38.15 2.11
N GLY A 24 23.52 -39.48 2.05
CA GLY A 24 23.70 -40.21 0.79
C GLY A 24 25.08 -40.06 0.13
N LEU A 25 25.99 -39.28 0.70
CA LEU A 25 27.41 -39.26 0.34
C LEU A 25 28.13 -40.46 0.95
N ASN A 26 28.87 -41.18 0.12
CA ASN A 26 29.64 -42.35 0.51
C ASN A 26 31.05 -42.29 -0.08
N ILE A 27 32.01 -42.87 0.62
CA ILE A 27 33.33 -43.19 0.06
C ILE A 27 33.38 -44.68 -0.30
N ILE A 28 33.70 -44.99 -1.55
CA ILE A 28 33.91 -46.35 -2.05
C ILE A 28 35.41 -46.65 -2.01
N VAL A 29 35.79 -47.74 -1.35
CA VAL A 29 37.17 -48.22 -1.29
C VAL A 29 37.31 -49.42 -2.22
N HIS A 30 38.19 -49.31 -3.21
CA HIS A 30 38.48 -50.37 -4.17
C HIS A 30 39.59 -51.32 -3.67
N PRO A 31 39.60 -52.58 -4.12
CA PRO A 31 40.67 -53.54 -3.76
C PRO A 31 42.08 -53.05 -4.12
N ASN A 32 42.21 -52.19 -5.13
CA ASN A 32 43.48 -51.60 -5.56
C ASN A 32 43.93 -50.37 -4.74
N GLY A 33 43.22 -50.01 -3.66
CA GLY A 33 43.57 -48.86 -2.83
C GLY A 33 42.92 -47.54 -3.21
N LYS A 34 42.31 -47.42 -4.40
CA LYS A 34 41.64 -46.18 -4.80
C LYS A 34 40.37 -45.95 -3.98
N LYS A 35 40.14 -44.69 -3.62
CA LYS A 35 38.99 -44.24 -2.84
C LYS A 35 38.21 -43.21 -3.65
N LYS A 36 36.90 -43.40 -3.80
CA LYS A 36 36.05 -42.55 -4.64
C LYS A 36 34.84 -42.03 -3.88
N TRP A 37 34.57 -40.75 -3.99
CA TRP A 37 33.36 -40.14 -3.46
C TRP A 37 32.19 -40.37 -4.40
N VAL A 38 31.12 -40.98 -3.90
CA VAL A 38 29.90 -41.22 -4.64
C VAL A 38 28.71 -40.72 -3.85
N LEU A 39 27.94 -39.83 -4.48
CA LEU A 39 26.66 -39.38 -3.95
C LEU A 39 25.53 -40.23 -4.53
N SER A 40 24.76 -40.87 -3.66
CA SER A 40 23.50 -41.53 -4.00
C SER A 40 22.33 -40.56 -3.82
N TYR A 41 21.47 -40.45 -4.82
CA TYR A 41 20.30 -39.57 -4.82
C TYR A 41 19.13 -40.24 -5.55
N ARG A 42 17.91 -39.69 -5.41
CA ARG A 42 16.72 -40.18 -6.10
C ARG A 42 16.09 -39.08 -6.94
N VAL A 43 15.67 -39.43 -8.16
CA VAL A 43 14.90 -38.56 -9.06
C VAL A 43 13.74 -39.38 -9.59
N ASN A 44 12.51 -38.87 -9.45
CA ASN A 44 11.29 -39.56 -9.89
C ASN A 44 11.21 -41.02 -9.39
N GLY A 45 11.55 -41.24 -8.12
CA GLY A 45 11.56 -42.57 -7.48
C GLY A 45 12.72 -43.49 -7.88
N LYS A 46 13.50 -43.14 -8.92
CA LYS A 46 14.66 -43.93 -9.38
C LYS A 46 15.93 -43.53 -8.62
N GLN A 47 16.65 -44.52 -8.12
CA GLN A 47 17.94 -44.31 -7.47
C GLN A 47 19.04 -44.09 -8.51
N ASN A 48 19.81 -43.03 -8.32
CA ASN A 48 20.92 -42.62 -9.16
C ASN A 48 22.18 -42.41 -8.32
N GLN A 49 23.34 -42.46 -8.96
CA GLN A 49 24.63 -42.19 -8.34
C GLN A 49 25.41 -41.18 -9.17
N LYS A 50 26.04 -40.20 -8.51
CA LYS A 50 26.98 -39.26 -9.12
C LYS A 50 28.36 -39.49 -8.51
N ASN A 51 29.34 -39.71 -9.37
CA ASN A 51 30.73 -39.69 -8.95
C ASN A 51 31.15 -38.23 -8.71
N ILE A 52 31.70 -37.96 -7.53
CA ILE A 52 32.15 -36.63 -7.12
C ILE A 52 33.64 -36.43 -7.37
N GLY A 53 34.43 -37.50 -7.31
CA GLY A 53 35.87 -37.45 -7.51
C GLY A 53 36.62 -38.47 -6.65
N ASP A 54 37.93 -38.56 -6.88
CA ASP A 54 38.81 -39.50 -6.19
C ASP A 54 39.46 -38.82 -4.97
N TYR A 55 39.65 -39.55 -3.88
CA TYR A 55 40.41 -39.09 -2.71
C TYR A 55 41.89 -39.48 -2.90
N PRO A 56 42.88 -38.59 -2.60
CA PRO A 56 42.76 -37.33 -1.86
C PRO A 56 42.56 -36.06 -2.71
N GLU A 57 42.37 -36.17 -4.03
CA GLU A 57 42.16 -34.99 -4.90
C GLU A 57 40.92 -34.19 -4.51
N VAL A 58 39.88 -34.88 -4.02
CA VAL A 58 38.71 -34.27 -3.39
C VAL A 58 38.69 -34.64 -1.91
N SER A 59 38.91 -33.64 -1.05
CA SER A 59 38.84 -33.78 0.41
C SER A 59 37.44 -34.09 0.91
N CYS A 60 37.31 -34.55 2.17
CA CYS A 60 36.01 -34.74 2.79
C CYS A 60 35.13 -33.47 2.74
N LYS A 61 35.74 -32.29 2.91
CA LYS A 61 35.03 -31.01 2.90
C LYS A 61 34.52 -30.65 1.50
N GLU A 62 35.39 -30.77 0.49
CA GLU A 62 35.02 -30.49 -0.90
C GLU A 62 33.97 -31.47 -1.42
N ALA A 63 34.09 -32.76 -1.08
CA ALA A 63 33.12 -33.77 -1.48
C ALA A 63 31.71 -33.44 -0.97
N ARG A 64 31.59 -32.97 0.28
CA ARG A 64 30.32 -32.51 0.86
C ARG A 64 29.79 -31.26 0.18
N GLN A 65 30.66 -30.30 -0.14
CA GLN A 65 30.26 -29.08 -0.83
C GLN A 65 29.67 -29.42 -2.21
N ILE A 66 30.38 -30.22 -3.00
CA ILE A 66 29.91 -30.67 -4.33
C ILE A 66 28.60 -31.47 -4.20
N ALA A 67 28.49 -32.34 -3.20
CA ALA A 67 27.28 -33.11 -2.94
C ALA A 67 26.07 -32.23 -2.63
N ARG A 68 26.26 -31.18 -1.81
CA ARG A 68 25.21 -30.20 -1.48
C ARG A 68 24.79 -29.40 -2.69
N THR A 69 25.74 -28.81 -3.43
CA THR A 69 25.46 -28.04 -4.65
C THR A 69 24.67 -28.86 -5.66
N PHE A 70 25.09 -30.11 -5.91
CA PHE A 70 24.39 -30.97 -6.87
C PHE A 70 22.97 -31.34 -6.45
N LYS A 71 22.73 -31.63 -5.16
CA LYS A 71 21.37 -31.89 -4.67
C LYS A 71 20.47 -30.67 -4.80
N VAL A 72 21.04 -29.48 -4.63
CA VAL A 72 20.31 -28.23 -4.75
C VAL A 72 19.90 -27.99 -6.19
N GLU A 73 20.83 -28.12 -7.15
CA GLU A 73 20.54 -28.07 -8.60
C GLU A 73 19.41 -29.04 -8.99
N LEU A 74 19.43 -30.25 -8.42
CA LEU A 74 18.39 -31.26 -8.63
C LEU A 74 17.02 -30.90 -8.05
N SER A 75 16.99 -30.13 -6.97
CA SER A 75 15.76 -29.71 -6.29
C SER A 75 15.22 -28.37 -6.78
N GLY A 76 16.01 -27.62 -7.56
CA GLY A 76 15.70 -26.25 -7.96
C GLY A 76 15.72 -25.23 -6.82
N LYS A 77 16.23 -25.61 -5.64
CA LYS A 77 16.36 -24.70 -4.49
C LYS A 77 17.52 -23.73 -4.71
N VAL A 78 17.50 -22.57 -4.05
CA VAL A 78 18.63 -21.63 -4.04
C VAL A 78 19.49 -21.90 -2.80
N LEU A 79 20.78 -22.16 -2.97
CA LEU A 79 21.74 -22.26 -1.84
C LEU A 79 21.76 -20.92 -1.10
N ASP A 80 21.60 -20.96 0.23
CA ASP A 80 21.62 -19.79 1.13
C ASP A 80 20.51 -18.74 0.88
N ALA A 81 19.34 -19.18 0.41
CA ALA A 81 18.18 -18.30 0.30
C ALA A 81 17.84 -17.66 1.67
N PRO A 82 17.82 -16.31 1.76
CA PRO A 82 17.61 -15.59 3.00
C PRO A 82 16.27 -15.93 3.66
N THR A 83 16.16 -15.66 4.96
CA THR A 83 14.89 -15.83 5.66
C THR A 83 13.84 -14.85 5.14
N VAL A 84 12.57 -15.20 5.27
CA VAL A 84 11.46 -14.30 4.90
C VAL A 84 11.58 -12.94 5.59
N LYS A 85 12.03 -12.93 6.85
CA LYS A 85 12.31 -11.70 7.60
C LYS A 85 13.40 -10.86 6.93
N ALA A 86 14.53 -11.47 6.59
CA ALA A 86 15.64 -10.75 5.96
C ALA A 86 15.21 -10.12 4.62
N VAL A 87 14.51 -10.86 3.77
CA VAL A 87 14.00 -10.34 2.49
C VAL A 87 12.96 -9.23 2.70
N ARG A 88 12.07 -9.38 3.70
CA ARG A 88 11.09 -8.35 4.07
C ARG A 88 11.78 -7.05 4.49
N GLU A 89 12.81 -7.14 5.33
CA GLU A 89 13.57 -5.98 5.81
C GLU A 89 14.35 -5.31 4.68
N GLU A 90 15.00 -6.09 3.82
CA GLU A 90 15.69 -5.60 2.61
C GLU A 90 14.72 -4.84 1.68
N TRP A 91 13.57 -5.45 1.37
CA TRP A 91 12.56 -4.84 0.52
C TRP A 91 11.96 -3.57 1.13
N LEU A 92 11.67 -3.58 2.43
CA LEU A 92 11.18 -2.39 3.14
C LEU A 92 12.21 -1.26 3.15
N ALA A 93 13.49 -1.56 3.34
CA ALA A 93 14.56 -0.58 3.29
C ALA A 93 14.69 0.06 1.90
N MET A 94 14.58 -0.74 0.83
CA MET A 94 14.59 -0.27 -0.55
C MET A 94 13.38 0.62 -0.88
N MET A 95 12.19 0.28 -0.37
CA MET A 95 10.96 0.99 -0.68
C MET A 95 10.71 2.22 0.20
N LYS A 96 11.29 2.29 1.40
CA LYS A 96 11.10 3.40 2.34
C LYS A 96 11.35 4.79 1.72
N PRO A 97 12.43 5.04 0.95
CA PRO A 97 12.67 6.33 0.30
C PRO A 97 11.59 6.72 -0.73
N GLN A 98 10.83 5.75 -1.25
CA GLN A 98 9.77 5.99 -2.23
C GLN A 98 8.46 6.45 -1.60
N TRP A 99 8.32 6.39 -0.27
CA TRP A 99 7.08 6.75 0.42
C TRP A 99 7.26 8.04 1.20
N SER A 100 6.44 9.05 0.90
CA SER A 100 6.41 10.32 1.62
C SER A 100 5.71 10.23 2.99
N SER A 101 4.98 9.15 3.25
CA SER A 101 4.20 8.97 4.49
C SER A 101 4.78 7.87 5.36
N GLU A 102 5.29 8.26 6.53
CA GLU A 102 5.77 7.34 7.56
C GLU A 102 4.65 6.41 8.07
N LYS A 103 3.43 6.94 8.25
CA LYS A 103 2.24 6.12 8.56
C LYS A 103 2.01 5.02 7.52
N TYR A 104 2.21 5.33 6.24
CA TYR A 104 2.05 4.35 5.17
C TYR A 104 3.12 3.26 5.25
N PHE A 105 4.39 3.63 5.51
CA PHE A 105 5.47 2.68 5.74
C PHE A 105 5.11 1.68 6.86
N TYR A 106 4.73 2.16 8.03
CA TYR A 106 4.35 1.29 9.16
C TYR A 106 3.11 0.43 8.85
N THR A 107 2.17 0.92 8.04
CA THR A 107 1.01 0.12 7.59
C THR A 107 1.44 -1.03 6.68
N VAL A 108 2.39 -0.79 5.78
CA VAL A 108 2.94 -1.82 4.88
C VAL A 108 3.74 -2.85 5.68
N GLU A 109 4.61 -2.39 6.57
CA GLU A 109 5.39 -3.25 7.47
C GLU A 109 4.49 -4.14 8.32
N TYR A 110 3.48 -3.56 8.99
CA TYR A 110 2.50 -4.30 9.78
C TYR A 110 1.80 -5.39 8.96
N ARG A 111 1.32 -5.06 7.76
CA ARG A 111 0.59 -6.01 6.89
C ARG A 111 1.46 -7.15 6.41
N LEU A 112 2.71 -6.86 6.02
CA LEU A 112 3.67 -7.89 5.63
C LEU A 112 4.05 -8.77 6.82
N LYS A 113 4.31 -8.17 7.99
CA LYS A 113 4.59 -8.91 9.21
C LYS A 113 3.43 -9.84 9.56
N TYR A 114 2.20 -9.34 9.54
CA TYR A 114 1.02 -10.15 9.85
C TYR A 114 0.85 -11.32 8.87
N LEU A 115 1.16 -11.15 7.59
CA LEU A 115 1.15 -12.25 6.62
C LEU A 115 2.25 -13.29 6.85
N THR A 116 3.40 -12.89 7.41
CA THR A 116 4.63 -13.68 7.41
C THR A 116 5.09 -14.15 8.79
N GLU A 117 4.41 -13.75 9.87
CA GLU A 117 4.85 -13.97 11.25
C GLU A 117 5.12 -15.44 11.60
N ASP A 118 4.32 -16.38 11.10
CA ASP A 118 4.43 -17.81 11.44
C ASP A 118 5.64 -18.50 10.78
N PHE A 119 6.26 -17.86 9.79
CA PHE A 119 7.36 -18.43 9.00
C PHE A 119 8.46 -17.41 8.70
N GLU A 120 8.61 -16.38 9.53
CA GLU A 120 9.56 -15.29 9.28
C GLU A 120 11.03 -15.75 9.33
N ASN A 121 11.32 -16.81 10.09
CA ASN A 121 12.66 -17.39 10.22
C ASN A 121 12.94 -18.54 9.23
N GLN A 122 11.94 -18.93 8.43
CA GLN A 122 12.14 -19.94 7.38
C GLN A 122 12.78 -19.28 6.16
N SER A 123 13.53 -20.09 5.39
CA SER A 123 14.06 -19.63 4.10
C SER A 123 12.92 -19.28 3.15
N ILE A 124 13.05 -18.16 2.43
CA ILE A 124 11.99 -17.68 1.54
C ILE A 124 11.65 -18.66 0.41
N ASP A 125 12.63 -19.48 -0.01
CA ASP A 125 12.46 -20.49 -1.06
C ASP A 125 11.68 -21.73 -0.59
N GLU A 126 11.60 -21.94 0.72
CA GLU A 126 10.89 -23.07 1.32
C GLU A 126 9.40 -22.77 1.55
N ILE A 127 8.98 -21.51 1.41
CA ILE A 127 7.59 -21.13 1.65
C ILE A 127 6.68 -21.72 0.58
N GLU A 128 5.65 -22.43 1.04
CA GLU A 128 4.64 -23.04 0.19
C GLU A 128 3.34 -22.25 0.19
N ARG A 129 2.57 -22.36 -0.90
CA ARG A 129 1.23 -21.76 -1.03
C ARG A 129 0.32 -22.12 0.15
N ARG A 130 0.41 -23.36 0.65
CA ARG A 130 -0.41 -23.83 1.78
C ARG A 130 -0.24 -22.97 3.04
N GLN A 131 0.98 -22.52 3.33
CA GLN A 131 1.26 -21.66 4.48
C GLN A 131 0.61 -20.28 4.30
N ILE A 132 0.76 -19.66 3.12
CA ILE A 132 0.12 -18.38 2.80
C ILE A 132 -1.40 -18.50 2.86
N SER A 133 -1.98 -19.55 2.24
CA SER A 133 -3.43 -19.79 2.27
C SER A 133 -3.96 -19.99 3.68
N ALA A 134 -3.24 -20.72 4.54
CA ALA A 134 -3.64 -20.90 5.94
C ALA A 134 -3.68 -19.55 6.68
N LYS A 135 -2.64 -18.72 6.51
CA LYS A 135 -2.58 -17.40 7.14
C LYS A 135 -3.67 -16.45 6.66
N VAL A 136 -3.91 -16.41 5.35
CA VAL A 136 -4.98 -15.59 4.77
C VAL A 136 -6.36 -16.03 5.29
N LYS A 137 -6.63 -17.34 5.38
CA LYS A 137 -7.87 -17.87 5.96
C LYS A 137 -8.04 -17.48 7.42
N GLU A 138 -6.96 -17.45 8.20
CA GLU A 138 -6.99 -17.00 9.60
C GLU A 138 -7.39 -15.50 9.70
N MET A 139 -6.82 -14.64 8.85
CA MET A 139 -7.16 -13.21 8.81
C MET A 139 -8.62 -12.97 8.41
N VAL A 140 -9.11 -13.78 7.47
CA VAL A 140 -10.51 -13.80 7.01
C VAL A 140 -11.44 -14.23 8.16
N ALA A 141 -11.11 -15.30 8.88
CA ALA A 141 -11.90 -15.78 10.01
C ALA A 141 -12.01 -14.77 11.16
N LYS A 142 -11.03 -13.87 11.30
CA LYS A 142 -11.05 -12.74 12.24
C LYS A 142 -11.92 -11.55 11.78
N GLY A 143 -12.58 -11.65 10.62
CA GLY A 143 -13.44 -10.60 10.07
C GLY A 143 -12.70 -9.47 9.35
N THR A 144 -11.40 -9.63 9.05
CA THR A 144 -10.56 -8.58 8.46
C THR A 144 -10.27 -8.79 6.98
N MET A 145 -11.32 -8.85 6.15
CA MET A 145 -11.22 -9.17 4.71
C MET A 145 -10.33 -8.18 3.92
N GLU A 146 -10.48 -6.87 4.16
CA GLU A 146 -9.62 -5.87 3.50
C GLU A 146 -8.17 -6.06 3.92
N THR A 147 -7.89 -6.29 5.21
CA THR A 147 -6.53 -6.53 5.69
C THR A 147 -5.93 -7.76 5.03
N ALA A 148 -6.68 -8.87 4.94
CA ALA A 148 -6.26 -10.09 4.25
C ALA A 148 -5.89 -9.83 2.78
N THR A 149 -6.77 -9.13 2.05
CA THR A 149 -6.58 -8.78 0.64
C THR A 149 -5.35 -7.89 0.43
N ARG A 150 -5.21 -6.85 1.25
CA ARG A 150 -4.09 -5.89 1.18
C ARG A 150 -2.76 -6.54 1.56
N SER A 151 -2.76 -7.37 2.59
CA SER A 151 -1.58 -8.15 3.01
C SER A 151 -1.16 -9.13 1.92
N LEU A 152 -2.08 -9.92 1.36
CA LEU A 152 -1.78 -10.86 0.29
C LEU A 152 -1.18 -10.15 -0.94
N ARG A 153 -1.72 -8.98 -1.31
CA ARG A 153 -1.16 -8.16 -2.39
C ARG A 153 0.27 -7.71 -2.11
N LEU A 154 0.57 -7.29 -0.89
CA LEU A 154 1.93 -6.94 -0.48
C LEU A 154 2.85 -8.18 -0.48
N GLY A 155 2.35 -9.32 -0.02
CA GLY A 155 3.05 -10.60 -0.09
C GLY A 155 3.43 -10.98 -1.52
N ARG A 156 2.49 -10.86 -2.48
CA ARG A 156 2.79 -11.07 -3.91
C ARG A 156 3.95 -10.20 -4.38
N THR A 157 3.96 -8.92 -4.02
CA THR A 157 5.05 -8.00 -4.36
C THR A 157 6.38 -8.41 -3.72
N LEU A 158 6.36 -8.80 -2.44
CA LEU A 158 7.55 -9.26 -1.73
C LEU A 158 8.15 -10.52 -2.37
N PHE A 159 7.33 -11.52 -2.71
CA PHE A 159 7.80 -12.74 -3.36
C PHE A 159 8.20 -12.52 -4.82
N ASN A 160 7.60 -11.57 -5.53
CA ASN A 160 8.09 -11.16 -6.85
C ASN A 160 9.47 -10.48 -6.76
N PHE A 161 9.70 -9.66 -5.73
CA PHE A 161 11.02 -9.12 -5.44
C PHE A 161 12.02 -10.25 -5.14
N ALA A 162 11.64 -11.23 -4.32
CA ALA A 162 12.48 -12.39 -4.02
C ALA A 162 12.87 -13.18 -5.28
N ILE A 163 11.95 -13.31 -6.25
CA ILE A 163 12.25 -13.91 -7.56
C ILE A 163 13.24 -13.05 -8.34
N ALA A 164 13.01 -11.74 -8.41
CA ALA A 164 13.88 -10.82 -9.13
C ALA A 164 15.30 -10.73 -8.53
N SER A 165 15.43 -11.01 -7.23
CA SER A 165 16.71 -11.10 -6.50
C SER A 165 17.32 -12.51 -6.50
N ASP A 166 16.77 -13.44 -7.29
CA ASP A 166 17.20 -14.85 -7.36
C ASP A 166 17.18 -15.60 -6.01
N TYR A 167 16.39 -15.14 -5.04
CA TYR A 167 16.24 -15.81 -3.73
C TYR A 167 15.25 -16.98 -3.77
N THR A 168 14.36 -17.02 -4.76
CA THR A 168 13.43 -18.13 -5.00
C THR A 168 12.96 -18.14 -6.45
N GLN A 169 12.43 -19.27 -6.92
CA GLN A 169 11.87 -19.40 -8.28
C GLN A 169 10.34 -19.36 -8.32
N LYS A 170 9.66 -19.22 -7.18
CA LYS A 170 8.20 -19.32 -7.08
C LYS A 170 7.57 -18.22 -6.25
N ASN A 171 6.34 -17.85 -6.61
CA ASN A 171 5.50 -16.96 -5.80
C ASN A 171 4.38 -17.76 -5.12
N PRO A 172 4.50 -18.08 -3.81
CA PRO A 172 3.50 -18.85 -3.08
C PRO A 172 2.19 -18.07 -2.84
N CYS A 173 2.16 -16.76 -3.09
CA CYS A 173 0.95 -15.94 -3.00
C CYS A 173 0.08 -15.99 -4.27
N ALA A 174 0.56 -16.64 -5.34
CA ALA A 174 -0.23 -16.86 -6.55
C ALA A 174 -1.47 -17.74 -6.25
N LEU A 175 -2.63 -17.35 -6.81
CA LEU A 175 -3.93 -18.04 -6.65
C LEU A 175 -4.51 -18.10 -5.23
N VAL A 176 -3.89 -17.44 -4.24
CA VAL A 176 -4.42 -17.46 -2.86
C VAL A 176 -5.65 -16.56 -2.70
N GLU A 177 -5.90 -15.62 -3.61
CA GLU A 177 -7.03 -14.68 -3.52
C GLU A 177 -8.39 -15.37 -3.57
N ASP A 178 -8.48 -16.54 -4.21
CA ASP A 178 -9.70 -17.36 -4.29
C ASP A 178 -10.16 -17.89 -2.92
N VAL A 179 -9.30 -17.82 -1.88
CA VAL A 179 -9.69 -18.19 -0.51
C VAL A 179 -10.30 -17.02 0.27
N ILE A 180 -10.28 -15.81 -0.30
CA ILE A 180 -10.87 -14.61 0.29
C ILE A 180 -12.27 -14.46 -0.33
N PRO A 181 -13.35 -14.57 0.45
CA PRO A 181 -14.69 -14.30 -0.05
C PRO A 181 -14.78 -12.89 -0.65
N ALA A 182 -15.53 -12.75 -1.73
CA ALA A 182 -15.88 -11.44 -2.23
C ALA A 182 -16.59 -10.66 -1.12
N TYR A 183 -16.13 -9.45 -0.86
CA TYR A 183 -16.77 -8.52 0.06
C TYR A 183 -17.03 -7.23 -0.70
N GLU A 184 -18.23 -6.68 -0.55
CA GLU A 184 -18.49 -5.32 -1.00
C GLU A 184 -17.84 -4.36 -0.01
N SER A 185 -17.04 -3.43 -0.50
CA SER A 185 -16.59 -2.33 0.34
C SER A 185 -17.78 -1.40 0.55
N ASP A 186 -18.22 -1.23 1.79
CA ASP A 186 -19.20 -0.19 2.10
C ASP A 186 -18.70 1.16 1.60
N SER A 187 -19.52 1.83 0.77
CA SER A 187 -19.23 3.20 0.39
C SER A 187 -19.21 4.07 1.65
N HIS A 188 -18.35 5.08 1.66
CA HIS A 188 -18.33 6.02 2.79
C HIS A 188 -19.71 6.64 3.00
N PRO A 189 -20.28 6.63 4.22
CA PRO A 189 -21.58 7.23 4.49
C PRO A 189 -21.67 8.67 3.99
N CYS A 190 -22.70 8.92 3.19
CA CYS A 190 -22.95 10.19 2.54
C CYS A 190 -24.46 10.44 2.56
N LEU A 191 -24.88 11.61 3.04
CA LEU A 191 -26.27 12.03 2.91
C LEU A 191 -26.58 12.31 1.44
N PRO A 192 -27.84 12.08 1.01
CA PRO A 192 -28.28 12.50 -0.30
C PRO A 192 -28.54 14.03 -0.31
N ALA A 193 -28.61 14.63 -1.50
CA ALA A 193 -28.72 16.08 -1.66
C ALA A 193 -29.96 16.67 -0.97
N GLU A 194 -31.07 15.92 -0.91
CA GLU A 194 -32.33 16.38 -0.32
C GLU A 194 -32.26 16.55 1.21
N GLU A 195 -31.33 15.85 1.88
CA GLU A 195 -31.12 15.97 3.33
C GLU A 195 -30.13 17.09 3.70
N MET A 196 -29.41 17.66 2.71
CA MET A 196 -28.42 18.70 2.94
C MET A 196 -28.96 20.00 3.56
N PRO A 197 -30.18 20.48 3.23
CA PRO A 197 -30.73 21.65 3.88
C PRO A 197 -30.86 21.49 5.41
N GLU A 198 -31.38 20.36 5.88
CA GLU A 198 -31.48 20.08 7.31
C GLU A 198 -30.09 19.96 7.96
N PHE A 199 -29.16 19.30 7.26
CA PHE A 199 -27.78 19.17 7.70
C PHE A 199 -27.11 20.52 7.94
N PHE A 200 -27.24 21.48 7.02
CA PHE A 200 -26.70 22.83 7.17
C PHE A 200 -27.39 23.65 8.26
N ASN A 201 -28.70 23.48 8.45
CA ASN A 201 -29.40 24.07 9.59
C ASN A 201 -28.82 23.59 10.93
N ASN A 202 -28.53 22.30 11.04
CA ASN A 202 -27.90 21.72 12.23
C ASN A 202 -26.46 22.24 12.44
N ILE A 203 -25.72 22.53 11.36
CA ILE A 203 -24.41 23.20 11.44
C ILE A 203 -24.55 24.62 12.01
N LYS A 204 -25.52 25.41 11.51
CA LYS A 204 -25.80 26.78 12.03
C LYS A 204 -26.04 26.73 13.54
N LYS A 205 -26.91 25.81 14.00
CA LYS A 205 -27.27 25.61 15.43
C LYS A 205 -26.16 24.99 16.29
N SER A 206 -25.18 24.32 15.69
CA SER A 206 -24.13 23.62 16.45
C SER A 206 -23.23 24.61 17.24
N LYS A 207 -22.75 24.18 18.41
CA LYS A 207 -21.81 24.94 19.25
C LYS A 207 -20.34 24.74 18.86
N SER A 208 -20.06 24.23 17.67
CA SER A 208 -18.70 24.02 17.16
C SER A 208 -18.01 25.35 16.87
N SER A 209 -16.68 25.39 16.92
CA SER A 209 -15.93 26.63 16.65
C SER A 209 -16.16 27.11 15.21
N PRO A 210 -16.10 28.44 14.96
CA PRO A 210 -16.27 28.99 13.62
C PRO A 210 -15.34 28.35 12.59
N HIS A 211 -14.07 28.12 12.94
CA HIS A 211 -13.09 27.49 12.07
C HIS A 211 -13.47 26.06 11.64
N VAL A 212 -14.09 25.28 12.53
CA VAL A 212 -14.55 23.92 12.20
C VAL A 212 -15.75 23.98 11.24
N LYS A 213 -16.65 24.95 11.42
CA LYS A 213 -17.77 25.16 10.50
C LYS A 213 -17.27 25.61 9.11
N MET A 214 -16.36 26.58 9.07
CA MET A 214 -15.77 27.06 7.81
C MET A 214 -15.01 25.97 7.06
N ALA A 215 -14.26 25.10 7.76
CA ALA A 215 -13.60 23.96 7.13
C ALA A 215 -14.61 22.99 6.49
N LEU A 216 -15.78 22.79 7.13
CA LEU A 216 -16.85 21.97 6.56
C LEU A 216 -17.47 22.63 5.33
N TYR A 217 -17.80 23.93 5.39
CA TYR A 217 -18.31 24.65 4.23
C TYR A 217 -17.35 24.56 3.05
N LEU A 218 -16.07 24.86 3.28
CA LEU A 218 -15.03 24.80 2.24
C LEU A 218 -14.84 23.40 1.65
N VAL A 219 -14.86 22.33 2.46
CA VAL A 219 -14.75 20.97 1.90
C VAL A 219 -16.00 20.59 1.10
N CYS A 220 -17.18 21.08 1.50
CA CYS A 220 -18.40 20.88 0.74
C CYS A 220 -18.34 21.61 -0.60
N TYR A 221 -18.12 22.93 -0.59
CA TYR A 221 -18.02 23.74 -1.81
C TYR A 221 -16.97 23.23 -2.81
N THR A 222 -15.81 22.78 -2.32
CA THR A 222 -14.68 22.45 -3.21
C THR A 222 -14.64 20.99 -3.66
N GLY A 223 -15.25 20.06 -2.91
CA GLY A 223 -15.09 18.61 -3.12
C GLY A 223 -13.65 18.08 -2.89
N THR A 224 -12.76 18.90 -2.32
CA THR A 224 -11.37 18.52 -2.02
C THR A 224 -11.30 17.50 -0.90
N ARG A 225 -10.15 16.82 -0.72
CA ARG A 225 -10.03 15.93 0.45
C ARG A 225 -9.88 16.78 1.69
N ILE A 226 -10.58 16.41 2.76
CA ILE A 226 -10.51 17.18 4.00
C ILE A 226 -9.08 17.33 4.54
N SER A 227 -8.23 16.32 4.37
CA SER A 227 -6.84 16.38 4.79
C SER A 227 -5.98 17.36 3.98
N GLU A 228 -6.36 17.63 2.73
CA GLU A 228 -5.69 18.62 1.87
C GLU A 228 -6.05 20.03 2.36
N LEU A 229 -7.34 20.29 2.59
CA LEU A 229 -7.85 21.54 3.15
C LEU A 229 -7.27 21.86 4.52
N LEU A 230 -7.33 20.92 5.47
CA LEU A 230 -6.87 21.16 6.84
C LEU A 230 -5.38 21.44 6.93
N LYS A 231 -4.59 20.98 5.96
CA LYS A 231 -3.14 21.24 5.90
C LYS A 231 -2.77 22.53 5.18
N ALA A 232 -3.74 23.27 4.62
CA ALA A 232 -3.49 24.55 3.95
C ALA A 232 -2.72 25.51 4.87
N ARG A 233 -1.79 26.27 4.28
CA ARG A 233 -0.99 27.27 4.99
C ARG A 233 -0.98 28.60 4.26
N TRP A 234 -0.85 29.69 4.98
CA TRP A 234 -0.74 31.02 4.36
C TRP A 234 0.68 31.30 3.86
N ASP A 235 1.71 30.80 4.57
CA ASP A 235 3.13 31.00 4.30
C ASP A 235 3.72 30.11 3.19
N SER A 236 2.90 29.27 2.57
CA SER A 236 3.32 28.32 1.53
C SER A 236 3.09 28.80 0.09
N GLY A 237 2.49 29.98 -0.10
CA GLY A 237 2.19 30.53 -1.43
C GLY A 237 1.03 29.81 -2.16
N GLU A 238 0.17 29.12 -1.42
CA GLU A 238 -0.97 28.36 -1.98
C GLU A 238 -2.14 29.23 -2.43
N PHE A 239 -2.22 30.49 -1.97
CA PHE A 239 -3.36 31.36 -2.20
C PHE A 239 -2.99 32.47 -3.17
N ASP A 240 -3.43 32.32 -4.41
CA ASP A 240 -3.36 33.35 -5.43
C ASP A 240 -4.65 34.16 -5.41
N TRP A 241 -4.62 35.30 -4.71
CA TRP A 241 -5.79 36.16 -4.54
C TRP A 241 -6.16 36.91 -5.82
N GLU A 242 -5.18 37.21 -6.68
CA GLU A 242 -5.39 37.95 -7.92
C GLU A 242 -6.14 37.07 -8.94
N ASN A 243 -5.65 35.85 -9.14
CA ASN A 243 -6.26 34.89 -10.06
C ASN A 243 -7.39 34.08 -9.41
N LYS A 244 -7.68 34.31 -8.12
CA LYS A 244 -8.69 33.60 -7.32
C LYS A 244 -8.46 32.08 -7.35
N LEU A 245 -7.24 31.65 -7.07
CA LEU A 245 -6.84 30.23 -7.05
C LEU A 245 -6.36 29.79 -5.68
N TRP A 246 -6.81 28.62 -5.25
CA TRP A 246 -6.17 27.88 -4.18
C TRP A 246 -5.41 26.69 -4.77
N ILE A 247 -4.10 26.65 -4.57
CA ILE A 247 -3.18 25.65 -5.10
C ILE A 247 -2.89 24.64 -3.99
N ILE A 248 -3.30 23.39 -4.16
CA ILE A 248 -2.92 22.31 -3.26
C ILE A 248 -1.62 21.69 -3.77
N PRO A 249 -0.49 21.80 -3.03
CA PRO A 249 0.80 21.36 -3.54
C PRO A 249 0.91 19.83 -3.66
N ALA A 250 1.74 19.39 -4.61
CA ALA A 250 1.97 17.99 -4.97
C ALA A 250 2.35 17.07 -3.81
N ASP A 251 3.10 17.58 -2.83
CA ASP A 251 3.56 16.83 -1.65
C ASP A 251 2.40 16.44 -0.71
N ARG A 252 1.30 17.23 -0.71
CA ARG A 252 0.06 16.92 0.01
C ARG A 252 -0.91 16.06 -0.79
N MET A 253 -0.68 15.92 -2.10
CA MET A 253 -1.52 15.14 -2.99
C MET A 253 -1.03 13.68 -3.08
N LYS A 254 -1.97 12.73 -3.08
CA LYS A 254 -1.66 11.29 -3.27
C LYS A 254 -1.04 10.96 -4.64
N LYS A 255 -1.03 11.90 -5.59
CA LYS A 255 -0.59 11.72 -6.98
C LYS A 255 0.58 12.60 -7.40
N ARG A 256 1.27 13.25 -6.44
CA ARG A 256 2.49 14.03 -6.67
C ARG A 256 2.37 15.10 -7.77
N LYS A 257 1.20 15.73 -7.89
CA LYS A 257 0.96 16.89 -8.78
C LYS A 257 0.10 17.91 -8.03
N ASP A 258 0.35 19.18 -8.30
CA ASP A 258 -0.45 20.26 -7.74
C ASP A 258 -1.90 20.16 -8.25
N LEU A 259 -2.85 20.55 -7.41
CA LEU A 259 -4.26 20.70 -7.79
C LEU A 259 -4.65 22.17 -7.65
N LEU A 260 -5.01 22.80 -8.76
CA LEU A 260 -5.58 24.15 -8.75
C LEU A 260 -7.06 24.06 -8.42
N VAL A 261 -7.56 24.82 -7.45
CA VAL A 261 -8.97 24.85 -7.04
C VAL A 261 -9.52 26.27 -7.26
N PRO A 262 -10.59 26.45 -8.04
CA PRO A 262 -11.23 27.75 -8.23
C PRO A 262 -11.74 28.34 -6.90
N MET A 263 -11.38 29.58 -6.60
CA MET A 263 -11.99 30.36 -5.52
C MET A 263 -13.13 31.21 -6.07
N VAL A 264 -14.25 30.56 -6.40
CA VAL A 264 -15.52 31.25 -6.69
C VAL A 264 -15.95 32.11 -5.49
N PRO A 265 -16.86 33.09 -5.63
CA PRO A 265 -17.14 34.10 -4.59
C PRO A 265 -17.38 33.51 -3.19
N GLN A 266 -18.14 32.42 -3.09
CA GLN A 266 -18.39 31.72 -1.82
C GLN A 266 -17.11 31.24 -1.14
N ILE A 267 -16.25 30.54 -1.90
CA ILE A 267 -14.97 30.00 -1.42
C ILE A 267 -13.99 31.12 -1.11
N TYR A 268 -13.89 32.11 -2.01
CA TYR A 268 -13.03 33.29 -1.85
C TYR A 268 -13.35 34.04 -0.57
N ASN A 269 -14.63 34.33 -0.31
CA ASN A 269 -15.07 35.06 0.87
C ASN A 269 -14.77 34.31 2.17
N LEU A 270 -14.96 32.99 2.20
CA LEU A 270 -14.61 32.18 3.37
C LEU A 270 -13.10 32.20 3.65
N PHE A 271 -12.26 32.10 2.62
CA PHE A 271 -10.81 32.22 2.80
C PHE A 271 -10.40 33.63 3.21
N ARG A 272 -11.06 34.68 2.68
CA ARG A 272 -10.82 36.07 3.08
C ARG A 272 -11.14 36.32 4.55
N GLU A 273 -12.28 35.84 5.03
CA GLU A 273 -12.65 35.94 6.45
C GLU A 273 -11.62 35.22 7.34
N LEU A 274 -11.23 33.99 6.97
CA LEU A 274 -10.17 33.27 7.68
C LEU A 274 -8.82 33.99 7.66
N TYR A 275 -8.49 34.65 6.54
CA TYR A 275 -7.26 35.42 6.40
C TYR A 275 -7.27 36.66 7.28
N GLU A 276 -8.38 37.37 7.37
CA GLU A 276 -8.49 38.62 8.14
C GLU A 276 -8.42 38.41 9.65
N VAL A 277 -8.89 37.25 10.14
CA VAL A 277 -8.86 36.91 11.58
C VAL A 277 -7.65 36.07 11.99
N ARG A 278 -6.72 35.79 11.07
CA ARG A 278 -5.58 34.90 11.35
C ARG A 278 -4.62 35.52 12.37
N SER A 279 -4.05 34.67 13.23
CA SER A 279 -3.07 35.10 14.22
C SER A 279 -1.61 35.11 13.71
N ASP A 280 -1.34 34.36 12.65
CA ASP A 280 -0.03 34.23 11.99
C ASP A 280 -0.25 33.64 10.58
N ASP A 281 0.82 33.57 9.79
CA ASP A 281 0.80 33.05 8.43
C ASP A 281 1.00 31.51 8.35
N GLY A 282 0.88 30.78 9.45
CA GLY A 282 1.03 29.32 9.48
C GLY A 282 -0.18 28.57 8.90
N TYR A 283 -0.61 27.50 9.58
CA TYR A 283 -1.77 26.71 9.16
C TYR A 283 -3.07 27.54 9.16
N VAL A 284 -3.87 27.41 8.10
CA VAL A 284 -5.22 28.00 8.02
C VAL A 284 -6.12 27.44 9.12
N PHE A 285 -6.12 26.11 9.27
CA PHE A 285 -6.91 25.41 10.28
C PHE A 285 -6.00 24.83 11.35
N LYS A 286 -5.91 25.51 12.49
CA LYS A 286 -5.00 25.15 13.58
C LYS A 286 -5.62 24.16 14.56
N LYS A 287 -4.78 23.31 15.15
CA LYS A 287 -5.16 22.46 16.28
C LYS A 287 -5.29 23.28 17.57
N ARG A 288 -6.37 23.06 18.32
CA ARG A 288 -6.59 23.72 19.61
C ARG A 288 -5.45 23.40 20.58
N GLY A 289 -4.83 24.43 21.14
CA GLY A 289 -3.71 24.31 22.08
C GLY A 289 -2.35 23.98 21.44
N LYS A 290 -2.30 23.73 20.13
CA LYS A 290 -1.07 23.47 19.37
C LYS A 290 -1.12 24.17 18.02
N PRO A 291 -0.94 25.50 17.96
CA PRO A 291 -1.15 26.29 16.74
C PRO A 291 -0.15 25.98 15.61
N PHE A 292 0.98 25.34 15.95
CA PHE A 292 1.97 24.82 15.00
C PHE A 292 1.58 23.46 14.38
N GLU A 293 0.46 22.84 14.80
CA GLU A 293 -0.12 21.65 14.20
C GLU A 293 -1.44 22.02 13.50
N TYR A 294 -1.76 21.31 12.41
CA TYR A 294 -3.05 21.46 11.73
C TYR A 294 -4.17 20.73 12.47
N MET A 295 -5.40 21.23 12.31
CA MET A 295 -6.63 20.61 12.79
C MET A 295 -6.77 19.20 12.22
N THR A 296 -7.22 18.24 13.04
CA THR A 296 -7.45 16.87 12.56
C THR A 296 -8.83 16.71 11.95
N SER A 297 -8.98 15.82 10.98
CA SER A 297 -10.27 15.46 10.40
C SER A 297 -11.29 14.97 11.44
N GLU A 298 -10.79 14.42 12.56
CA GLU A 298 -11.64 13.97 13.68
C GLU A 298 -12.40 15.13 14.34
N SER A 299 -11.87 16.36 14.28
CA SER A 299 -12.57 17.53 14.83
C SER A 299 -13.88 17.81 14.09
N ILE A 300 -13.86 17.69 12.76
CA ILE A 300 -15.04 17.82 11.89
C ILE A 300 -15.94 16.59 12.02
N LEU A 301 -15.36 15.38 12.02
CA LEU A 301 -16.13 14.15 12.19
C LEU A 301 -16.87 14.13 13.53
N ASN A 302 -16.25 14.60 14.61
CA ASN A 302 -16.90 14.73 15.92
C ASN A 302 -18.03 15.76 15.92
N MET A 303 -17.92 16.84 15.13
CA MET A 303 -19.05 17.75 14.93
C MET A 303 -20.21 17.03 14.25
N ILE A 304 -19.95 16.32 13.14
CA ILE A 304 -20.96 15.55 12.40
C ILE A 304 -21.65 14.53 13.31
N LYS A 305 -20.88 13.77 14.10
CA LYS A 305 -21.40 12.81 15.09
C LYS A 305 -22.29 13.49 16.13
N ARG A 306 -21.87 14.63 16.70
CA ARG A 306 -22.65 15.37 17.71
C ARG A 306 -23.96 15.95 17.17
N MET A 307 -24.03 16.22 15.86
CA MET A 307 -25.26 16.67 15.19
C MET A 307 -26.23 15.52 14.88
N GLY A 308 -25.91 14.27 15.26
CA GLY A 308 -26.80 13.12 15.06
C GLY A 308 -26.56 12.35 13.75
N TYR A 309 -25.51 12.69 13.00
CA TYR A 309 -25.19 12.06 11.71
C TYR A 309 -24.09 10.99 11.81
N LYS A 310 -23.92 10.39 12.99
CA LYS A 310 -23.02 9.24 13.16
C LYS A 310 -23.45 8.14 12.21
N ASP A 311 -22.49 7.57 11.48
CA ASP A 311 -22.69 6.49 10.49
C ASP A 311 -23.59 6.87 9.29
N LYS A 312 -24.04 8.14 9.20
CA LYS A 312 -24.81 8.69 8.07
C LYS A 312 -23.99 9.62 7.19
N MET A 313 -23.09 10.40 7.81
CA MET A 313 -22.22 11.34 7.11
C MET A 313 -20.81 11.25 7.69
N VAL A 314 -19.81 11.25 6.82
CA VAL A 314 -18.39 11.37 7.20
C VAL A 314 -17.72 12.48 6.40
N THR A 315 -16.51 12.88 6.78
CA THR A 315 -15.78 13.95 6.09
C THR A 315 -15.48 13.64 4.62
N HIS A 316 -15.31 12.37 4.25
CA HIS A 316 -15.19 11.96 2.85
C HIS A 316 -16.55 11.99 2.11
N GLY A 317 -17.67 11.94 2.85
CA GLY A 317 -19.01 11.99 2.28
C GLY A 317 -19.25 13.24 1.44
N PHE A 318 -18.75 14.41 1.84
CA PHE A 318 -18.89 15.65 1.06
C PHE A 318 -18.34 15.57 -0.37
N ARG A 319 -17.24 14.84 -0.53
CA ARG A 319 -16.63 14.63 -1.83
C ARG A 319 -17.42 13.64 -2.69
N SER A 320 -17.99 12.61 -2.06
CA SER A 320 -18.94 11.71 -2.71
C SER A 320 -20.18 12.49 -3.16
N LEU A 321 -20.75 13.31 -2.27
CA LEU A 321 -21.89 14.20 -2.56
C LEU A 321 -21.59 15.11 -3.77
N PHE A 322 -20.46 15.81 -3.76
CA PHE A 322 -20.04 16.64 -4.90
C PHE A 322 -20.02 15.85 -6.20
N SER A 323 -19.34 14.69 -6.20
CA SER A 323 -19.19 13.86 -7.39
C SER A 323 -20.55 13.33 -7.87
N THR A 324 -21.38 12.83 -6.96
CA THR A 324 -22.69 12.26 -7.29
C THR A 324 -23.61 13.34 -7.83
N HIS A 325 -23.79 14.45 -7.11
CA HIS A 325 -24.68 15.55 -7.51
C HIS A 325 -24.28 16.13 -8.87
N ALA A 326 -22.98 16.34 -9.10
CA ALA A 326 -22.48 16.83 -10.39
C ALA A 326 -22.67 15.83 -11.54
N ASN A 327 -22.53 14.52 -11.29
CA ASN A 327 -22.76 13.49 -12.32
C ASN A 327 -24.25 13.28 -12.60
N GLU A 328 -25.11 13.48 -11.60
CA GLU A 328 -26.57 13.34 -11.73
C GLU A 328 -27.19 14.53 -12.46
N SER A 329 -26.64 15.74 -12.32
CA SER A 329 -27.13 16.93 -13.03
C SER A 329 -27.02 16.83 -14.56
N LYS A 330 -26.10 16.00 -15.08
CA LYS A 330 -25.79 15.85 -16.52
C LYS A 330 -25.32 17.15 -17.20
N LEU A 331 -24.98 18.18 -16.43
CA LEU A 331 -24.52 19.46 -16.94
C LEU A 331 -23.03 19.45 -17.32
N PHE A 332 -22.25 18.57 -16.69
CA PHE A 332 -20.79 18.54 -16.81
C PHE A 332 -20.30 17.16 -17.25
N ARG A 333 -19.16 17.16 -17.94
CA ARG A 333 -18.48 15.93 -18.36
C ARG A 333 -17.85 15.23 -17.15
N GLY A 334 -17.90 13.90 -17.13
CA GLY A 334 -17.33 13.11 -16.03
C GLY A 334 -15.84 13.40 -15.80
N GLU A 335 -15.08 13.66 -16.86
CA GLU A 335 -13.66 14.00 -16.79
C GLU A 335 -13.39 15.32 -16.06
N VAL A 336 -14.26 16.32 -16.22
CA VAL A 336 -14.14 17.62 -15.53
C VAL A 336 -14.38 17.43 -14.04
N ILE A 337 -15.41 16.67 -13.68
CA ILE A 337 -15.77 16.34 -12.29
C ILE A 337 -14.63 15.56 -11.65
N ASP A 338 -14.14 14.50 -12.30
CA ASP A 338 -13.05 13.67 -11.79
C ASP A 338 -11.75 14.47 -11.63
N TYR A 339 -11.44 15.36 -12.57
CA TYR A 339 -10.26 16.22 -12.47
C TYR A 339 -10.38 17.23 -11.32
N GLN A 340 -11.55 17.85 -11.12
CA GLN A 340 -11.80 18.77 -10.00
C GLN A 340 -11.48 18.14 -8.65
N ILE A 341 -11.85 16.88 -8.49
CA ILE A 341 -11.62 16.16 -7.26
C ILE A 341 -10.23 15.46 -7.27
N ALA A 342 -9.48 15.43 -8.37
CA ALA A 342 -8.25 14.63 -8.53
C ALA A 342 -8.46 13.11 -8.42
N HIS A 343 -9.62 12.63 -8.89
CA HIS A 343 -9.76 11.28 -9.40
C HIS A 343 -9.03 11.20 -10.75
N VAL A 344 -8.31 10.10 -10.99
CA VAL A 344 -7.62 9.86 -12.26
C VAL A 344 -8.14 8.50 -12.62
N ASN A 345 -9.00 8.48 -13.63
CA ASN A 345 -9.46 7.22 -14.19
C ASN A 345 -8.24 6.50 -14.78
N LYS A 346 -8.07 5.23 -14.39
CA LYS A 346 -7.06 4.36 -15.01
C LYS A 346 -7.39 4.02 -16.46
N SER A 347 -8.61 4.33 -16.92
CA SER A 347 -9.13 3.96 -18.24
C SER A 347 -8.86 4.98 -19.35
N THR A 348 -8.26 6.15 -19.07
CA THR A 348 -7.76 7.02 -20.15
C THR A 348 -6.39 6.52 -20.63
N THR A 349 -6.42 5.36 -21.30
CA THR A 349 -5.36 4.84 -22.17
C THR A 349 -5.18 5.69 -23.43
N HIS A 350 -6.16 6.53 -23.76
CA HIS A 350 -5.92 7.69 -24.61
C HIS A 350 -5.28 8.78 -23.77
N ASP A 351 -3.96 8.70 -23.69
CA ASP A 351 -3.06 9.79 -24.07
C ASP A 351 -1.79 9.73 -23.19
N ALA A 352 -0.89 8.80 -23.55
CA ALA A 352 0.46 8.76 -22.99
C ALA A 352 1.25 10.05 -23.32
N THR A 353 0.77 10.84 -24.28
CA THR A 353 1.32 12.12 -24.77
C THR A 353 0.74 13.35 -24.05
N SER A 354 -0.49 13.32 -23.53
CA SER A 354 -1.03 14.36 -22.60
C SER A 354 -0.43 14.32 -21.19
N LYS A 355 0.53 13.40 -20.94
CA LYS A 355 1.28 13.36 -19.67
C LYS A 355 2.16 14.59 -19.44
N ILE A 356 2.33 15.44 -20.46
CA ILE A 356 3.16 16.63 -20.47
C ILE A 356 2.25 17.83 -20.76
N TYR A 357 2.11 18.73 -19.77
CA TYR A 357 1.30 19.97 -19.77
C TYR A 357 -0.24 19.84 -19.72
N ASN A 358 -0.81 19.84 -18.50
CA ASN A 358 -1.82 20.86 -18.16
C ASN A 358 -2.12 20.87 -16.64
N ARG A 359 -1.63 21.86 -15.89
CA ARG A 359 -2.06 22.13 -14.51
C ARG A 359 -3.49 22.71 -14.46
N ALA A 360 -3.94 23.25 -15.59
CA ALA A 360 -5.21 23.93 -15.79
C ALA A 360 -6.13 23.15 -16.75
N MET A 361 -6.06 21.81 -16.75
CA MET A 361 -6.90 21.01 -17.65
C MET A 361 -8.37 21.28 -17.34
N TYR A 362 -9.13 21.59 -18.40
CA TYR A 362 -10.55 21.97 -18.32
C TYR A 362 -10.83 23.13 -17.35
N TRP A 363 -9.89 24.07 -17.21
CA TRP A 363 -9.98 25.11 -16.18
C TRP A 363 -11.30 25.89 -16.21
N ASP A 364 -11.69 26.40 -17.37
CA ASP A 364 -12.93 27.20 -17.50
C ASP A 364 -14.16 26.38 -17.12
N GLU A 365 -14.28 25.15 -17.63
CA GLU A 365 -15.37 24.21 -17.26
C GLU A 365 -15.35 23.85 -15.76
N ARG A 366 -14.16 23.77 -15.14
CA ARG A 366 -14.04 23.52 -13.69
C ARG A 366 -14.47 24.73 -12.87
N VAL A 367 -14.18 25.95 -13.33
CA VAL A 367 -14.68 27.18 -12.69
C VAL A 367 -16.21 27.21 -12.77
N GLU A 368 -16.79 26.90 -13.93
CA GLU A 368 -18.24 26.79 -14.11
C GLU A 368 -18.85 25.71 -13.20
N LEU A 369 -18.24 24.52 -13.15
CA LEU A 369 -18.67 23.42 -12.28
C LEU A 369 -18.67 23.82 -10.80
N VAL A 370 -17.57 24.41 -10.31
CA VAL A 370 -17.45 24.82 -8.91
C VAL A 370 -18.40 25.96 -8.60
N GLN A 371 -18.61 26.90 -9.53
CA GLN A 371 -19.57 27.99 -9.35
C GLN A 371 -21.01 27.49 -9.27
N TRP A 372 -21.40 26.60 -10.19
CA TRP A 372 -22.72 25.97 -10.19
C TRP A 372 -22.94 25.21 -8.88
N TYR A 373 -22.00 24.34 -8.50
CA TYR A 373 -22.13 23.55 -7.27
C TYR A 373 -22.16 24.44 -6.02
N ALA A 374 -21.41 25.55 -6.01
CA ALA A 374 -21.46 26.49 -4.89
C ALA A 374 -22.83 27.17 -4.75
N ASN A 375 -23.52 27.43 -5.87
CA ASN A 375 -24.89 27.95 -5.83
C ASN A 375 -25.86 26.91 -5.27
N GLU A 376 -25.73 25.63 -5.65
CA GLU A 376 -26.54 24.53 -5.09
C GLU A 376 -26.34 24.41 -3.56
N VAL A 377 -25.09 24.51 -3.11
CA VAL A 377 -24.79 24.49 -1.66
C VAL A 377 -25.38 25.70 -0.95
N ASP A 378 -25.32 26.90 -1.55
CA ASP A 378 -25.97 28.09 -0.99
C ASP A 378 -27.49 27.92 -0.90
N GLU A 379 -28.13 27.29 -1.90
CA GLU A 379 -29.55 26.96 -1.82
C GLU A 379 -29.83 26.01 -0.65
N TRP A 380 -29.01 24.98 -0.44
CA TRP A 380 -29.15 24.11 0.74
C TRP A 380 -29.00 24.88 2.05
N ILE A 381 -28.05 25.82 2.12
CA ILE A 381 -27.80 26.63 3.32
C ILE A 381 -28.96 27.61 3.59
N ASN A 382 -29.58 28.17 2.55
CA ASN A 382 -30.57 29.24 2.64
C ASN A 382 -32.03 28.77 2.60
N ASN A 383 -32.32 27.56 2.11
CA ASN A 383 -33.69 27.05 1.93
C ASN A 383 -34.51 26.95 3.24
N ASN A 384 -33.86 26.99 4.40
CA ASN A 384 -34.55 26.99 5.70
C ASN A 384 -34.90 28.38 6.25
N ASP A 385 -34.45 29.46 5.61
CA ASP A 385 -34.84 30.83 5.98
C ASP A 385 -36.16 31.26 5.30
N ARG A 386 -36.79 30.37 4.52
CA ARG A 386 -38.05 30.56 3.79
C ARG A 386 -39.27 29.84 4.42
N LYS A 387 -39.14 29.28 5.63
CA LYS A 387 -40.24 28.61 6.34
C LYS A 387 -40.67 29.36 7.59
#